data_AF-E2BHU8-F1
#
_entry.id   AF-E2BHU8-F1
#
_cell.length_a   1.000
_cell.length_b   1.000
_cell.length_c   1.000
_cell.angle_alpha   90.00
_cell.angle_beta   90.00
_cell.angle_gamma   90.00
#
_symmetry.space_group_name_H-M   'P 1'
#
loop_
_entity.id
_entity.type
_entity.pdbx_description
1 polymer ?
#
loop_
_entity_poly.entity_id
_entity_poly.type
_entity_poly.pdbx_seq_one_letter_code
_entity_poly.pdbx_strand_id
1 'polypeptide(L)' 'HLMLKKRKLEGEHWTLFKDLLKYDDKFYQYFRMPQCKFYNLLKLIEPVLQKQSTSSREAISPTE' A
#
# COMPACT_ATOMS: atom_id res chain seq x y z
N HIS A 1 -2.17 16.62 9.07
CA HIS A 1 -3.21 16.29 10.07
C HIS A 1 -2.72 15.21 11.04
N LEU A 2 -2.88 15.38 12.37
CA LEU A 2 -2.41 14.44 13.40
C LEU A 2 -2.95 13.00 13.24
N MET A 3 -4.15 12.84 12.70
CA MET A 3 -4.75 11.52 12.43
C MET A 3 -3.98 10.70 11.39
N LEU A 4 -3.29 11.34 10.45
CA LEU A 4 -2.45 10.64 9.46
C LEU A 4 -1.15 10.11 10.08
N LYS A 5 -0.67 10.72 11.18
CA LYS A 5 0.51 10.24 11.92
C LYS A 5 0.19 8.93 12.66
N LYS A 6 -1.01 8.83 13.25
CA LYS A 6 -1.49 7.61 13.92
C LYS A 6 -1.74 6.43 12.97
N ARG A 7 -2.03 6.68 11.69
CA ARG A 7 -2.19 5.62 10.66
C ARG A 7 -0.97 4.70 10.58
N LYS A 8 0.25 5.17 10.92
CA LYS A 8 1.44 4.30 10.94
C LYS A 8 1.54 3.36 12.13
N LEU A 9 0.83 3.66 13.21
CA LEU A 9 0.83 2.90 14.46
C LEU A 9 -0.44 2.04 14.59
N GLU A 10 -1.59 2.57 14.20
CA GLU A 10 -2.92 1.96 14.41
C GLU A 10 -3.60 1.58 13.10
N GLY A 11 -3.06 1.97 11.95
CA GLY A 11 -3.67 1.68 10.66
C GLY A 11 -3.63 0.20 10.37
N GLU A 12 -4.80 -0.39 10.16
CA GLU A 12 -4.99 -1.83 9.87
C GLU A 12 -4.07 -2.30 8.74
N HIS A 13 -3.94 -1.54 7.65
CA HIS A 13 -2.99 -1.87 6.59
C HIS A 13 -1.54 -1.93 7.09
N TRP A 14 -1.10 -1.02 7.97
CA TRP A 14 0.31 -0.94 8.35
C TRP A 14 0.70 -1.94 9.46
N THR A 15 -0.26 -2.35 10.29
CA THR A 15 -0.09 -3.38 11.31
C THR A 15 -0.32 -4.78 10.72
N LEU A 16 -1.47 -5.00 10.08
CA LEU A 16 -1.86 -6.29 9.52
C LEU A 16 -0.93 -6.74 8.39
N PHE A 17 -0.55 -5.85 7.46
CA PHE A 17 0.35 -6.23 6.36
C PHE A 17 1.70 -6.72 6.88
N LYS A 18 2.28 -6.06 7.89
CA LYS A 18 3.56 -6.47 8.49
C LYS A 18 3.46 -7.83 9.16
N ASP A 19 2.34 -8.10 9.82
CA ASP A 19 2.12 -9.39 10.47
C ASP A 19 1.82 -10.50 9.48
N LEU A 20 1.09 -10.21 8.40
CA LEU A 20 0.85 -11.15 7.30
C LEU A 20 2.15 -11.51 6.57
N LEU A 21 3.09 -10.58 6.40
CA LEU A 21 4.39 -10.88 5.76
C LEU A 21 5.23 -11.91 6.53
N LYS A 22 5.01 -12.09 7.83
CA LYS A 22 5.72 -13.09 8.65
C LYS A 22 5.21 -14.52 8.43
N TYR A 23 4.00 -14.66 7.88
CA TYR A 23 3.29 -15.94 7.78
C TYR A 23 2.73 -16.10 6.36
N ASP A 24 3.47 -16.82 5.51
CA ASP A 24 3.13 -16.99 4.09
C ASP A 24 1.76 -17.64 3.85
N ASP A 25 1.36 -18.56 4.72
CA ASP A 25 0.05 -19.21 4.72
C ASP A 25 -1.09 -18.19 4.95
N LYS A 26 -0.93 -17.32 5.95
CA LYS A 26 -1.90 -16.25 6.26
C LYS A 26 -1.89 -15.17 5.19
N PHE A 27 -0.72 -14.82 4.67
CA PHE A 27 -0.60 -13.89 3.55
C PHE A 27 -1.38 -14.41 2.34
N TYR A 28 -1.18 -15.68 1.97
CA TYR A 28 -1.89 -16.31 0.87
C TYR A 28 -3.40 -16.40 1.16
N GLN A 29 -3.82 -16.70 2.39
CA GLN A 29 -5.24 -16.74 2.73
C GLN A 29 -5.91 -15.37 2.60
N TYR A 30 -5.22 -14.29 3.01
CA TYR A 30 -5.73 -12.93 2.95
C TYR A 30 -5.70 -12.36 1.53
N PHE A 31 -4.53 -12.34 0.90
CA PHE A 31 -4.33 -11.77 -0.44
C PHE A 31 -4.72 -12.71 -1.57
N ARG A 32 -5.01 -13.98 -1.28
CA ARG A 32 -5.31 -15.04 -2.27
C ARG A 32 -4.21 -15.17 -3.34
N MET A 33 -2.99 -14.81 -2.97
CA MET A 33 -1.85 -14.68 -3.87
C MET A 33 -0.56 -14.81 -3.06
N PRO A 34 0.49 -15.47 -3.60
CA PRO A 34 1.79 -15.51 -2.94
C PRO A 34 2.47 -14.13 -2.97
N GLN A 35 3.31 -13.86 -1.96
CA GLN A 35 3.99 -12.57 -1.79
C GLN A 35 4.76 -12.14 -3.05
N CYS A 36 5.43 -13.07 -3.73
CA CYS A 36 6.18 -12.78 -4.95
C CYS A 36 5.31 -12.21 -6.08
N LYS A 37 4.11 -12.76 -6.29
CA LYS A 37 3.16 -12.26 -7.28
C LYS A 37 2.59 -10.90 -6.87
N PHE A 38 2.35 -10.71 -5.57
CA PHE A 38 1.90 -9.43 -5.03
C PHE A 38 2.91 -8.31 -5.33
N TYR A 39 4.20 -8.53 -5.05
CA TYR A 39 5.24 -7.53 -5.34
C TYR A 39 5.43 -7.28 -6.83
N ASN A 40 5.33 -8.31 -7.67
CA ASN A 40 5.37 -8.15 -9.12
C ASN A 40 4.20 -7.32 -9.64
N LEU A 41 2.99 -7.58 -9.13
CA LEU A 41 1.80 -6.80 -9.45
C LEU A 41 1.96 -5.36 -8.99
N LEU A 42 2.41 -5.15 -7.74
CA LEU A 42 2.64 -3.84 -7.16
C LEU A 42 3.61 -3.02 -8.02
N LYS A 43 4.73 -3.61 -8.44
CA LYS A 43 5.72 -2.95 -9.31
C LYS A 43 5.14 -2.55 -10.67
N LEU A 44 4.20 -3.33 -11.21
CA LEU A 44 3.56 -3.05 -12.49
C LEU A 44 2.56 -1.89 -12.39
N ILE A 45 1.85 -1.78 -11.26
CA ILE A 45 0.81 -0.74 -11.05
C ILE A 45 1.33 0.49 -10.28
N GLU A 46 2.49 0.41 -9.64
CA GLU A 46 3.16 1.50 -8.93
C GLU A 46 3.19 2.82 -9.74
N PRO A 47 3.57 2.85 -11.03
CA PRO A 47 3.56 4.09 -11.80
C PRO A 47 2.16 4.71 -11.96
N VAL A 48 1.10 3.91 -11.89
CA VAL A 48 -0.30 4.33 -12.01
C VAL A 48 -0.91 4.71 -10.65
N LEU A 49 -0.44 4.08 -9.57
CA LEU A 49 -0.87 4.37 -8.20
C LEU A 49 -0.22 5.63 -7.63
N GLN A 50 0.95 6.03 -8.15
CA GLN A 50 1.53 7.32 -7.84
C GLN A 50 0.59 8.44 -8.32
N LYS A 51 0.36 9.45 -7.47
CA LYS A 51 -0.41 10.63 -7.87
C LYS A 51 0.29 11.30 -9.05
N GLN A 52 -0.21 11.06 -10.25
CA GLN A 52 0.26 11.73 -11.45
C GLN A 52 -0.64 12.91 -11.75
N SER A 53 -0.02 14.00 -12.19
CA SER A 53 -0.73 15.12 -12.78
C SER A 53 -1.33 14.64 -14.10
N THR A 54 -2.65 14.67 -14.19
CA THR A 54 -3.38 14.36 -15.43
C THR A 54 -3.89 15.66 -16.03
N SER A 55 -4.26 15.65 -17.32
CA SER A 55 -4.84 16.82 -18.01
C SER A 55 -6.04 17.43 -17.27
N SER A 56 -6.75 16.62 -16.48
CA SER A 56 -7.97 17.00 -15.78
C SER A 56 -7.79 17.13 -14.26
N ARG A 57 -6.59 16.86 -13.73
CA ARG A 57 -6.34 16.90 -12.27
C ARG A 57 -4.84 17.03 -11.98
N GLU A 58 -4.46 18.14 -11.34
CA GLU A 58 -3.11 18.31 -10.80
C GLU A 58 -2.89 17.41 -9.58
N ALA A 59 -1.74 16.73 -9.55
CA ALA A 59 -1.34 15.97 -8.38
C ALA A 59 -0.99 16.94 -7.25
N ILE A 60 -1.76 16.88 -6.17
CA ILE A 60 -1.40 17.59 -4.94
C ILE A 60 -0.12 16.94 -4.41
N SER A 61 1.01 17.63 -4.56
CA SER A 61 2.26 17.25 -3.91
C SER A 61 2.03 17.22 -2.40
N PRO A 62 2.76 16.39 -1.65
CA PRO A 62 2.74 16.50 -0.20
C PRO A 62 3.43 17.81 0.15
N THR A 63 2.67 18.90 0.28
CA THR A 63 3.13 20.11 0.96
C THR A 63 3.45 19.72 2.40
N GLU A 64 4.70 19.92 2.80
CA GLU A 64 5.23 19.75 4.17
C GLU A 64 4.53 20.69 5.17
#